data_AF-A0A2V4E1Y0-F1
#
_entry.id   AF-A0A2V4E1Y0-F1
#
_cell.length_a   1.000
_cell.length_b   1.000
_cell.length_c   1.000
_cell.angle_alpha   90.00
_cell.angle_beta   90.00
_cell.angle_gamma   90.00
#
_symmetry.space_group_name_H-M   'P 1'
#
loop_
_entity.id
_entity.type
_entity.pdbx_description
1 polymer ?
#
loop_
_entity_poly.entity_id
_entity_poly.type
_entity_poly.pdbx_seq_one_letter_code
_entity_poly.pdbx_strand_id
1 'polypeptide(L)'
;MKKYLVLLMLLTISLTSYGSQLQNETEVPAQFNTLFYVSSEPDGRLSRDIKESQRDNGVILTNLNTEQYQGKHPLQALIEQYGGSSFEKQMDLEDLIVGKPWQIDMDEQELVFDDDLLCSFQLLGTFSHSTKTWLWAWANEQSDLPIDVIEQSFELKKYGEKNNIDLFKKAKFDATEDDLPIFGLIASGMFNSSGYYVANFGSGTLVLTFNNKEIDQIHKKNDTHNRVASVIPQLIANYDVNHYAAIKHYLLAKNYQITFDDGSKLIATKGNKQITAEFDNLSRLIGLKG
;
A
#
# COMPACT_ATOMS: atom_id res chain seq x y z
N MET A 1 -33.16 0.98 -5.43
CA MET A 1 -31.83 1.61 -5.24
C MET A 1 -30.95 0.59 -4.51
N LYS A 2 -30.17 -0.21 -5.26
CA LYS A 2 -28.67 -0.28 -5.30
C LYS A 2 -28.03 -0.57 -3.91
N LYS A 3 -27.55 -1.80 -3.61
CA LYS A 3 -26.22 -2.44 -3.89
C LYS A 3 -25.15 -2.01 -2.83
N TYR A 4 -24.29 -2.83 -2.18
CA TYR A 4 -23.72 -4.17 -2.41
C TYR A 4 -22.90 -4.70 -1.18
N LEU A 5 -22.87 -6.03 -1.01
CA LEU A 5 -21.74 -6.98 -0.75
C LEU A 5 -20.66 -6.70 0.33
N VAL A 6 -20.48 -7.64 1.29
CA VAL A 6 -19.21 -8.38 1.55
C VAL A 6 -19.54 -9.79 2.08
N LEU A 7 -18.74 -10.75 1.62
CA LEU A 7 -18.92 -12.20 1.49
C LEU A 7 -19.02 -13.02 2.80
N LEU A 8 -20.03 -13.90 2.89
CA LEU A 8 -20.03 -15.13 3.69
C LEU A 8 -19.64 -16.29 2.77
N MET A 9 -18.65 -17.12 3.14
CA MET A 9 -18.55 -18.47 2.59
C MET A 9 -19.22 -19.46 3.55
N LEU A 10 -20.44 -19.87 3.21
CA LEU A 10 -21.11 -21.04 3.77
C LEU A 10 -21.01 -22.17 2.74
N LEU A 11 -20.37 -23.28 3.11
CA LEU A 11 -20.32 -24.51 2.32
C LEU A 11 -21.67 -25.23 2.46
N THR A 12 -22.42 -25.39 1.37
CA THR A 12 -23.65 -26.20 1.34
C THR A 12 -23.33 -27.62 0.88
N ILE A 13 -23.58 -28.63 1.71
CA ILE A 13 -23.70 -30.03 1.28
C ILE A 13 -25.18 -30.41 1.34
N SER A 14 -25.74 -30.72 0.17
CA SER A 14 -27.11 -31.18 -0.04
C SER A 14 -27.28 -32.63 0.41
N LEU A 15 -28.30 -32.91 1.23
CA LEU A 15 -28.82 -34.26 1.45
C LEU A 15 -30.33 -34.29 1.19
N THR A 16 -30.69 -34.79 0.01
CA THR A 16 -32.00 -35.38 -0.26
C THR A 16 -32.00 -36.81 0.27
N SER A 17 -32.68 -37.06 1.37
CA SER A 17 -33.51 -38.28 1.57
C SER A 17 -33.89 -38.43 3.04
N TYR A 18 -35.13 -38.86 3.23
CA TYR A 18 -35.69 -39.40 4.47
C TYR A 18 -34.71 -40.22 5.32
N GLY A 19 -34.75 -39.96 6.64
CA GLY A 19 -34.46 -40.95 7.67
C GLY A 19 -33.00 -41.06 8.14
N SER A 20 -32.86 -41.25 9.45
CA SER A 20 -31.68 -41.62 10.25
C SER A 20 -30.74 -40.50 10.73
N GLN A 21 -30.42 -40.60 12.03
CA GLN A 21 -29.60 -39.72 12.86
C GLN A 21 -28.18 -39.56 12.33
N LEU A 22 -27.65 -38.34 12.33
CA LEU A 22 -26.21 -38.05 12.29
C LEU A 22 -25.92 -36.82 13.16
N GLN A 23 -25.40 -37.02 14.38
CA GLN A 23 -24.58 -36.02 15.06
C GLN A 23 -23.16 -36.24 14.55
N ASN A 24 -22.71 -35.35 13.67
CA ASN A 24 -21.31 -35.28 13.28
C ASN A 24 -20.90 -33.82 13.49
N GLU A 25 -20.35 -33.52 14.68
CA GLU A 25 -19.72 -32.22 14.91
C GLU A 25 -18.50 -32.16 13.99
N THR A 26 -18.53 -31.22 13.05
CA THR A 26 -17.45 -31.07 12.08
C THR A 26 -16.29 -30.40 12.80
N GLU A 27 -15.20 -31.14 13.04
CA GLU A 27 -14.00 -30.57 13.65
C GLU A 27 -13.49 -29.37 12.82
N VAL A 28 -13.09 -28.30 13.51
CA VAL A 28 -12.45 -27.15 12.86
C VAL A 28 -11.18 -27.64 12.16
N PRO A 29 -11.02 -27.39 10.84
CA PRO A 29 -9.82 -27.82 10.12
C PRO A 29 -8.57 -27.24 10.78
N ALA A 30 -7.51 -28.04 10.95
CA ALA A 30 -6.32 -27.68 11.73
C ALA A 30 -5.67 -26.35 11.34
N GLN A 31 -5.81 -25.92 10.08
CA GLN A 31 -5.37 -24.62 9.56
C GLN A 31 -6.09 -23.40 10.18
N PHE A 32 -7.20 -23.61 10.88
CA PHE A 32 -7.99 -22.57 11.55
C PHE A 32 -7.92 -22.65 13.08
N ASN A 33 -7.02 -23.47 13.63
CA ASN A 33 -6.80 -23.55 15.09
C ASN A 33 -6.23 -22.23 15.67
N THR A 34 -5.72 -21.33 14.83
CA THR A 34 -5.29 -20.00 15.24
C THR A 34 -5.76 -18.98 14.21
N LEU A 35 -6.50 -17.97 14.66
CA LEU A 35 -7.08 -16.94 13.80
C LEU A 35 -6.80 -15.54 14.35
N PHE A 36 -6.57 -14.60 13.43
CA PHE A 36 -6.53 -13.17 13.71
C PHE A 36 -7.93 -12.60 13.62
N TYR A 37 -8.39 -11.96 14.69
CA TYR A 37 -9.68 -11.28 14.71
C TYR A 37 -9.48 -9.77 14.64
N VAL A 38 -9.98 -9.14 13.58
CA VAL A 38 -9.91 -7.68 13.37
C VAL A 38 -11.32 -7.12 13.26
N SER A 39 -11.60 -6.06 14.01
CA SER A 39 -12.89 -5.36 13.99
C SER A 39 -12.68 -3.87 14.23
N SER A 40 -13.51 -3.03 13.60
CA SER A 40 -13.56 -1.58 13.86
C SER A 40 -14.06 -1.25 15.28
N GLU A 41 -14.78 -2.19 15.91
CA GLU A 41 -15.21 -2.11 17.31
C GLU A 41 -14.81 -3.40 18.04
N PRO A 42 -13.53 -3.57 18.41
CA PRO A 42 -13.01 -4.83 18.95
C PRO A 42 -13.67 -5.24 20.28
N ASP A 43 -14.23 -4.29 21.03
CA ASP A 43 -14.95 -4.51 22.29
C ASP A 43 -16.47 -4.36 22.16
N GLY A 44 -16.97 -4.14 20.94
CA GLY A 44 -18.39 -4.11 20.62
C GLY A 44 -19.06 -5.46 20.92
N ARG A 45 -20.39 -5.44 21.14
CA ARG A 45 -21.16 -6.65 21.48
C ARG A 45 -20.97 -7.75 20.43
N LEU A 46 -21.08 -7.40 19.15
CA LEU A 46 -20.88 -8.34 18.05
C LEU A 46 -19.46 -8.93 18.05
N SER A 47 -18.44 -8.13 18.35
CA SER A 47 -17.07 -8.63 18.43
C SER A 47 -16.84 -9.56 19.59
N ARG A 48 -17.50 -9.33 20.73
CA ARG A 48 -17.47 -10.25 21.86
C ARG A 48 -18.14 -11.58 21.52
N ASP A 49 -19.35 -11.51 20.96
CA ASP A 49 -20.12 -12.71 20.58
C ASP A 49 -19.35 -13.57 19.55
N ILE A 50 -18.67 -12.95 18.58
CA ILE A 50 -17.84 -13.66 17.60
C ILE A 50 -16.58 -14.25 18.25
N LYS A 51 -15.88 -13.49 19.11
CA LYS A 51 -14.68 -14.00 19.80
C LYS A 51 -15.01 -15.19 20.71
N GLU A 52 -16.15 -15.15 21.38
CA GLU A 52 -16.65 -16.22 22.25
C GLU A 52 -16.99 -17.47 21.43
N SER A 53 -17.76 -17.30 20.34
CA SER A 53 -18.09 -18.40 19.44
C SER A 53 -16.85 -19.07 18.83
N GLN A 54 -15.79 -18.32 18.49
CA GLN A 54 -14.55 -18.91 17.97
C GLN A 54 -13.77 -19.68 19.04
N ARG A 55 -13.72 -19.16 20.28
CA ARG A 55 -13.08 -19.86 21.42
C ARG A 55 -13.81 -21.15 21.77
N ASP A 56 -15.14 -21.14 21.73
CA ASP A 56 -15.98 -22.33 21.99
C ASP A 56 -15.73 -23.42 20.94
N ASN A 57 -15.34 -23.03 19.72
CA ASN A 57 -14.94 -23.93 18.64
C ASN A 57 -13.44 -24.31 18.68
N GLY A 58 -12.72 -24.04 19.78
CA GLY A 58 -11.32 -24.43 19.95
C GLY A 58 -10.31 -23.57 19.18
N VAL A 59 -10.73 -22.43 18.62
CA VAL A 59 -9.83 -21.50 17.91
C VAL A 59 -9.07 -20.63 18.90
N ILE A 60 -7.74 -20.61 18.77
CA ILE A 60 -6.86 -19.69 19.49
C ILE A 60 -6.92 -18.32 18.80
N LEU A 61 -7.51 -17.34 19.48
CA LEU A 61 -7.51 -15.96 19.03
C LEU A 61 -6.25 -15.26 19.53
N THR A 62 -5.40 -14.80 18.62
CA THR A 62 -4.23 -13.99 18.97
C THR A 62 -4.59 -12.50 18.87
N ASN A 63 -4.30 -11.75 19.92
CA ASN A 63 -4.43 -10.30 19.90
C ASN A 63 -3.15 -9.70 19.31
N LEU A 64 -3.29 -8.81 18.33
CA LEU A 64 -2.26 -7.81 18.11
C LEU A 64 -2.32 -6.87 19.32
N ASN A 65 -1.25 -6.79 20.12
CA ASN A 65 -1.12 -5.79 21.17
C ASN A 65 -1.13 -4.40 20.53
N THR A 66 -2.30 -3.78 20.43
CA THR A 66 -2.54 -2.53 19.69
C THR A 66 -2.07 -1.27 20.40
N GLU A 67 -1.42 -1.35 21.58
CA GLU A 67 -1.02 -0.15 22.34
C GLU A 67 0.48 0.19 22.23
N GLN A 68 1.30 -0.71 21.68
CA GLN A 68 2.74 -0.48 21.47
C GLN A 68 3.14 -0.42 19.98
N TYR A 69 2.18 -0.57 19.06
CA TYR A 69 2.39 -0.86 17.64
C TYR A 69 1.70 0.09 16.65
N GLN A 70 1.07 1.18 17.13
CA GLN A 70 0.18 2.04 16.32
C GLN A 70 0.88 2.84 15.20
N GLY A 71 2.20 3.04 15.27
CA GLY A 71 2.93 3.82 14.25
C GLY A 71 3.44 3.01 13.05
N LYS A 72 3.84 1.75 13.26
CA LYS A 72 4.56 0.95 12.25
C LYS A 72 3.63 0.17 11.31
N HIS A 73 2.53 -0.36 11.84
CA HIS A 73 1.62 -1.24 11.07
C HIS A 73 0.78 -0.50 10.00
N PRO A 74 0.27 0.73 10.21
CA PRO A 74 -0.46 1.44 9.15
C PRO A 74 0.46 1.91 8.03
N LEU A 75 1.66 2.40 8.37
CA LEU A 75 2.65 2.84 7.39
C LEU A 75 3.17 1.65 6.56
N GLN A 76 3.57 0.57 7.21
CA GLN A 76 4.05 -0.63 6.53
C GLN A 76 3.00 -1.20 5.57
N ALA A 77 1.72 -1.26 6.00
CA ALA A 77 0.63 -1.71 5.13
C ALA A 77 0.44 -0.81 3.89
N LEU A 78 0.67 0.49 3.99
CA LEU A 78 0.63 1.40 2.85
C LEU A 78 1.79 1.15 1.88
N ILE A 79 2.99 0.88 2.39
CA ILE A 79 4.15 0.51 1.56
C ILE A 79 3.89 -0.84 0.89
N GLU A 80 3.34 -1.82 1.59
CA GLU A 80 2.95 -3.10 1.01
C GLU A 80 1.90 -2.93 -0.08
N GLN A 81 0.94 -2.02 0.09
CA GLN A 81 -0.14 -1.81 -0.86
C GLN A 81 0.32 -1.08 -2.13
N TYR A 82 1.12 -0.02 -1.98
CA TYR A 82 1.44 0.92 -3.07
C TYR A 82 2.91 0.87 -3.51
N GLY A 83 3.80 0.39 -2.65
CA GLY A 83 5.24 0.43 -2.85
C GLY A 83 5.69 -0.33 -4.09
N GLY A 84 5.12 -1.49 -4.39
CA GLY A 84 5.50 -2.26 -5.58
C GLY A 84 5.29 -1.50 -6.90
N SER A 85 4.11 -0.90 -7.09
CA SER A 85 3.81 -0.13 -8.31
C SER A 85 4.59 1.17 -8.39
N SER A 86 4.78 1.87 -7.26
CA SER A 86 5.55 3.11 -7.23
C SER A 86 7.04 2.88 -7.42
N PHE A 87 7.59 1.84 -6.79
CA PHE A 87 8.99 1.47 -6.91
C PHE A 87 9.34 1.09 -8.35
N GLU A 88 8.49 0.29 -9.01
CA GLU A 88 8.67 -0.04 -10.43
C GLU A 88 8.75 1.21 -11.32
N LYS A 89 7.92 2.23 -11.04
CA LYS A 89 7.95 3.51 -11.78
C LYS A 89 9.23 4.30 -11.46
N GLN A 90 9.65 4.38 -10.20
CA GLN A 90 10.91 5.06 -9.85
C GLN A 90 12.13 4.43 -10.51
N MET A 91 12.15 3.11 -10.72
CA MET A 91 13.22 2.45 -11.48
C MET A 91 13.32 2.92 -12.93
N ASP A 92 12.21 3.32 -13.56
CA ASP A 92 12.23 3.88 -14.93
C ASP A 92 12.72 5.34 -14.96
N LEU A 93 12.74 6.00 -13.80
CA LEU A 93 13.03 7.42 -13.67
C LEU A 93 14.49 7.70 -13.34
N GLU A 94 15.28 6.68 -12.99
CA GLU A 94 16.66 6.83 -12.54
C GLU A 94 17.49 7.73 -13.48
N ASP A 95 17.57 7.38 -14.77
CA ASP A 95 18.31 8.16 -15.77
C ASP A 95 17.61 9.46 -16.20
N LEU A 96 16.32 9.62 -15.86
CA LEU A 96 15.48 10.72 -16.33
C LEU A 96 15.43 11.91 -15.39
N ILE A 97 15.60 11.69 -14.08
CA ILE A 97 15.45 12.77 -13.08
C ILE A 97 16.59 12.80 -12.05
N VAL A 98 17.34 11.72 -11.86
CA VAL A 98 18.39 11.69 -10.82
C VAL A 98 19.59 12.52 -11.26
N GLY A 99 20.03 13.42 -10.38
CA GLY A 99 21.19 14.29 -10.63
C GLY A 99 20.95 15.43 -11.63
N LYS A 100 19.76 15.52 -12.22
CA LYS A 100 19.37 16.61 -13.12
C LYS A 100 18.95 17.86 -12.34
N PRO A 101 19.25 19.05 -12.85
CA PRO A 101 18.71 20.28 -12.29
C PRO A 101 17.18 20.25 -12.38
N TRP A 102 16.53 20.82 -11.38
CA TRP A 102 15.08 20.91 -11.33
C TRP A 102 14.66 22.34 -10.98
N GLN A 103 13.49 22.73 -11.48
CA GLN A 103 12.84 24.01 -11.18
C GLN A 103 11.37 23.77 -10.90
N ILE A 104 10.79 24.59 -10.02
CA ILE A 104 9.36 24.53 -9.72
C ILE A 104 8.78 25.93 -9.80
N ASP A 105 7.68 26.06 -10.52
CA ASP A 105 6.83 27.23 -10.53
C ASP A 105 5.48 26.85 -9.91
N MET A 106 5.18 27.43 -8.75
CA MET A 106 3.93 27.14 -8.04
C MET A 106 2.72 27.83 -8.68
N ASP A 107 2.94 28.97 -9.33
CA ASP A 107 1.87 29.76 -9.94
C ASP A 107 1.46 29.15 -11.28
N GLU A 108 2.45 28.77 -12.11
CA GLU A 108 2.23 28.06 -13.38
C GLU A 108 2.01 26.55 -13.18
N GLN A 109 2.27 26.03 -11.98
CA GLN A 109 2.08 24.62 -11.58
C GLN A 109 2.96 23.64 -12.38
N GLU A 110 4.19 24.08 -12.68
CA GLU A 110 5.15 23.34 -13.48
C GLU A 110 6.36 22.90 -12.66
N LEU A 111 6.71 21.63 -12.79
CA LEU A 111 7.98 21.05 -12.35
C LEU A 111 8.78 20.71 -13.60
N VAL A 112 10.00 21.25 -13.72
CA VAL A 112 10.86 21.05 -14.89
C VAL A 112 12.14 20.33 -14.47
N PHE A 113 12.55 19.31 -15.23
CA PHE A 113 13.88 18.69 -15.12
C PHE A 113 14.70 18.98 -16.38
N ASP A 114 15.98 19.32 -16.22
CA ASP A 114 16.97 19.50 -17.31
C ASP A 114 16.51 20.42 -18.47
N ASP A 115 15.64 21.39 -18.15
CA ASP A 115 15.02 22.42 -19.00
C ASP A 115 13.92 21.96 -19.99
N ASP A 116 13.70 20.66 -20.20
CA ASP A 116 12.78 20.15 -21.24
C ASP A 116 11.69 19.20 -20.74
N LEU A 117 11.88 18.56 -19.59
CA LEU A 117 10.92 17.61 -19.04
C LEU A 117 9.92 18.32 -18.12
N LEU A 118 8.92 18.95 -18.72
CA LEU A 118 7.83 19.64 -18.02
C LEU A 118 6.82 18.63 -17.46
N CYS A 119 6.53 18.75 -16.17
CA CYS A 119 5.62 17.89 -15.44
C CYS A 119 4.61 18.73 -14.65
N SER A 120 3.33 18.36 -14.70
CA SER A 120 2.38 18.83 -13.68
C SER A 120 2.70 18.15 -12.35
N PHE A 121 2.52 18.82 -11.22
CA PHE A 121 2.85 18.26 -9.92
C PHE A 121 1.74 18.43 -8.88
N GLN A 122 1.90 17.72 -7.77
CA GLN A 122 1.15 17.91 -6.53
C GLN A 122 2.12 17.97 -5.37
N LEU A 123 2.06 19.04 -4.59
CA LEU A 123 2.86 19.21 -3.39
C LEU A 123 2.22 18.44 -2.23
N LEU A 124 2.96 17.47 -1.71
CA LEU A 124 2.52 16.70 -0.55
C LEU A 124 2.79 17.46 0.75
N GLY A 125 3.98 18.03 0.87
CA GLY A 125 4.40 18.79 2.05
C GLY A 125 5.88 19.16 2.02
N THR A 126 6.36 19.67 3.15
CA THR A 126 7.71 20.20 3.29
C THR A 126 8.38 19.66 4.55
N PHE A 127 9.63 19.25 4.41
CA PHE A 127 10.52 18.91 5.50
C PHE A 127 11.44 20.09 5.82
N SER A 128 11.50 20.47 7.10
CA SER A 128 12.42 21.49 7.61
C SER A 128 13.70 20.83 8.12
N HIS A 129 14.84 21.20 7.54
CA HIS A 129 16.14 20.65 7.95
C HIS A 129 16.57 21.13 9.32
N SER A 130 16.17 22.35 9.70
CA SER A 130 16.54 22.99 10.97
C SER A 130 15.76 22.42 12.14
N THR A 131 14.46 22.17 11.96
CA THR A 131 13.58 21.65 13.02
C THR A 131 13.40 20.14 12.98
N LYS A 132 13.85 19.47 11.90
CA LYS A 132 13.67 18.03 11.66
C LYS A 132 12.21 17.60 11.77
N THR A 133 11.33 18.40 11.15
CA THR A 133 9.89 18.16 11.14
C THR A 133 9.34 18.16 9.72
N TRP A 134 8.40 17.26 9.47
CA TRP A 134 7.52 17.28 8.31
C TRP A 134 6.29 18.15 8.58
N LEU A 135 5.85 18.92 7.59
CA LEU A 135 4.59 19.65 7.56
C LEU A 135 3.84 19.28 6.27
N TRP A 136 2.64 18.73 6.37
CA TRP A 136 1.79 18.49 5.21
C TRP A 136 1.34 19.80 4.56
N ALA A 137 1.24 19.82 3.23
CA ALA A 137 0.85 20.99 2.46
C ALA A 137 -0.56 21.46 2.81
N TRP A 138 -1.51 20.55 3.06
CA TRP A 138 -2.86 20.89 3.52
C TRP A 138 -2.90 21.67 4.84
N ALA A 139 -1.82 21.62 5.64
CA ALA A 139 -1.69 22.32 6.90
C ALA A 139 -0.85 23.60 6.81
N ASN A 140 -0.31 23.91 5.62
CA ASN A 140 0.57 25.06 5.42
C ASN A 140 -0.25 26.33 5.04
N GLU A 141 -1.15 26.73 5.93
CA GLU A 141 -2.07 27.87 5.72
C GLU A 141 -1.32 29.21 5.55
N GLN A 142 -0.05 29.29 5.96
CA GLN A 142 0.75 30.51 5.92
C GLN A 142 1.33 30.82 4.53
N SER A 143 1.36 29.84 3.63
CA SER A 143 2.06 29.95 2.34
C SER A 143 1.15 30.28 1.15
N ASP A 144 -0.15 30.55 1.40
CA ASP A 144 -1.16 30.88 0.37
C ASP A 144 -1.04 30.01 -0.89
N LEU A 145 -0.88 28.70 -0.68
CA LEU A 145 -0.60 27.75 -1.75
C LEU A 145 -1.85 27.56 -2.63
N PRO A 146 -1.70 27.55 -3.97
CA PRO A 146 -2.79 27.22 -4.87
C PRO A 146 -3.42 25.86 -4.53
N ILE A 147 -4.74 25.82 -4.38
CA ILE A 147 -5.46 24.63 -3.91
C ILE A 147 -5.29 23.43 -4.86
N ASP A 148 -5.24 23.73 -6.14
CA ASP A 148 -5.02 22.80 -7.25
C ASP A 148 -3.63 22.16 -7.19
N VAL A 149 -2.64 22.79 -6.57
CA VAL A 149 -1.30 22.22 -6.36
C VAL A 149 -1.24 21.26 -5.15
N ILE A 150 -2.21 21.32 -4.23
CA ILE A 150 -2.17 20.57 -2.96
C ILE A 150 -3.36 19.62 -2.76
N GLU A 151 -4.14 19.35 -3.81
CA GLU A 151 -5.34 18.50 -3.74
C GLU A 151 -5.01 17.10 -3.20
N GLN A 152 -3.92 16.48 -3.67
CA GLN A 152 -3.49 15.18 -3.16
C GLN A 152 -3.16 15.20 -1.66
N SER A 153 -2.62 16.32 -1.14
CA SER A 153 -2.37 16.48 0.28
C SER A 153 -3.68 16.43 1.08
N PHE A 154 -4.73 17.11 0.60
CA PHE A 154 -6.06 17.02 1.20
C PHE A 154 -6.71 15.64 1.07
N GLU A 155 -6.54 14.95 -0.06
CA GLU A 155 -7.05 13.59 -0.22
C GLU A 155 -6.34 12.59 0.72
N LEU A 156 -5.04 12.73 0.94
CA LEU A 156 -4.31 11.96 1.95
C LEU A 156 -4.87 12.23 3.35
N LYS A 157 -5.13 13.50 3.70
CA LYS A 157 -5.77 13.86 4.98
C LYS A 157 -7.12 13.16 5.15
N LYS A 158 -8.01 13.26 4.16
CA LYS A 158 -9.34 12.60 4.16
C LYS A 158 -9.20 11.09 4.29
N TYR A 159 -8.26 10.48 3.57
CA TYR A 159 -7.97 9.06 3.67
C TYR A 159 -7.47 8.69 5.07
N GLY A 160 -6.61 9.51 5.67
CA GLY A 160 -6.12 9.36 7.03
C GLY A 160 -7.21 9.46 8.09
N GLU A 161 -8.10 10.43 7.98
CA GLU A 161 -9.25 10.60 8.87
C GLU A 161 -10.19 9.40 8.79
N LYS A 162 -10.51 8.95 7.56
CA LYS A 162 -11.41 7.81 7.33
C LYS A 162 -10.86 6.49 7.86
N ASN A 163 -9.55 6.27 7.79
CA ASN A 163 -8.90 5.02 8.16
C ASN A 163 -8.11 5.10 9.49
N ASN A 164 -8.22 6.22 10.20
CA ASN A 164 -7.49 6.51 11.44
C ASN A 164 -5.96 6.35 11.32
N ILE A 165 -5.38 6.90 10.26
CA ILE A 165 -3.93 6.86 9.99
C ILE A 165 -3.31 8.18 10.47
N ASP A 166 -2.63 8.11 11.61
CA ASP A 166 -1.99 9.25 12.27
C ASP A 166 -1.06 10.04 11.35
N LEU A 167 -0.30 9.33 10.50
CA LEU A 167 0.65 9.91 9.55
C LEU A 167 0.00 10.99 8.67
N PHE A 168 -1.22 10.76 8.19
CA PHE A 168 -1.88 11.66 7.24
C PHE A 168 -2.77 12.72 7.90
N LYS A 169 -3.21 12.51 9.15
CA LYS A 169 -4.09 13.45 9.87
C LYS A 169 -3.33 14.44 10.76
N LYS A 170 -2.10 14.11 11.19
CA LYS A 170 -1.24 15.02 11.96
C LYS A 170 -0.58 16.03 11.03
N ALA A 171 -0.92 17.31 11.20
CA ALA A 171 -0.41 18.41 10.38
C ALA A 171 1.12 18.44 10.31
N LYS A 172 1.76 18.37 11.48
CA LYS A 172 3.21 18.48 11.67
C LYS A 172 3.69 17.44 12.67
N PHE A 173 4.82 16.81 12.37
CA PHE A 173 5.47 15.82 13.25
C PHE A 173 6.96 15.71 12.95
N ASP A 174 7.70 15.11 13.87
CA ASP A 174 9.13 14.83 13.70
C ASP A 174 9.35 13.81 12.60
N ALA A 175 10.32 14.07 11.72
CA ALA A 175 10.66 13.19 10.60
C ALA A 175 12.16 13.26 10.32
N THR A 176 12.63 12.31 9.53
CA THR A 176 14.00 12.24 9.03
C THR A 176 14.00 12.33 7.51
N GLU A 177 15.18 12.51 6.92
CA GLU A 177 15.32 12.54 5.46
C GLU A 177 15.00 11.18 4.83
N ASP A 178 15.21 10.09 5.56
CA ASP A 178 14.90 8.72 5.14
C ASP A 178 13.37 8.46 5.05
N ASP A 179 12.56 9.24 5.76
CA ASP A 179 11.09 9.14 5.70
C ASP A 179 10.51 9.75 4.42
N LEU A 180 11.18 10.74 3.84
CA LEU A 180 10.62 11.55 2.74
C LEU A 180 10.32 10.74 1.47
N PRO A 181 11.23 9.85 1.01
CA PRO A 181 10.91 8.97 -0.12
C PRO A 181 9.70 8.08 0.14
N ILE A 182 9.44 7.68 1.39
CA ILE A 182 8.30 6.82 1.74
C ILE A 182 6.98 7.57 1.52
N PHE A 183 6.92 8.86 1.87
CA PHE A 183 5.71 9.66 1.64
C PHE A 183 5.40 9.79 0.14
N GLY A 184 6.43 10.05 -0.67
CA GLY A 184 6.31 10.11 -2.12
C GLY A 184 5.94 8.77 -2.74
N LEU A 185 6.54 7.67 -2.26
CA LEU A 185 6.26 6.30 -2.71
C LEU A 185 4.79 5.94 -2.50
N ILE A 186 4.25 6.19 -1.30
CA ILE A 186 2.86 5.88 -0.98
C ILE A 186 1.91 6.74 -1.81
N ALA A 187 2.13 8.05 -1.85
CA ALA A 187 1.25 8.98 -2.56
C ALA A 187 1.24 8.70 -4.07
N SER A 188 2.40 8.56 -4.70
CA SER A 188 2.48 8.27 -6.14
C SER A 188 1.77 6.97 -6.53
N GLY A 189 1.80 5.96 -5.67
CA GLY A 189 1.09 4.70 -5.92
C GLY A 189 -0.41 4.83 -5.68
N MET A 190 -0.81 5.52 -4.61
CA MET A 190 -2.21 5.78 -4.29
C MET A 190 -2.93 6.59 -5.37
N PHE A 191 -2.25 7.61 -5.92
CA PHE A 191 -2.79 8.49 -6.96
C PHE A 191 -2.41 8.07 -8.38
N ASN A 192 -1.70 6.94 -8.53
CA ASN A 192 -1.20 6.43 -9.80
C ASN A 192 -0.42 7.49 -10.61
N SER A 193 0.37 8.32 -9.94
CA SER A 193 1.18 9.36 -10.58
C SER A 193 2.31 8.76 -11.43
N SER A 194 2.86 9.53 -12.38
CA SER A 194 4.03 9.08 -13.15
C SER A 194 5.24 8.84 -12.23
N GLY A 195 5.43 9.67 -11.20
CA GLY A 195 6.47 9.44 -10.22
C GLY A 195 6.33 10.32 -8.98
N TYR A 196 7.35 10.26 -8.12
CA TYR A 196 7.54 11.22 -7.04
C TYR A 196 8.96 11.79 -7.05
N TYR A 197 9.10 12.99 -6.51
CA TYR A 197 10.38 13.68 -6.40
C TYR A 197 10.58 14.27 -5.00
N VAL A 198 11.82 14.16 -4.51
CA VAL A 198 12.27 14.69 -3.21
C VAL A 198 13.18 15.87 -3.49
N ALA A 199 12.58 17.06 -3.59
CA ALA A 199 13.20 18.29 -4.05
C ALA A 199 13.88 19.04 -2.88
N ASN A 200 15.17 18.77 -2.66
CA ASN A 200 15.97 19.48 -1.67
C ASN A 200 16.38 20.86 -2.20
N PHE A 201 15.95 21.93 -1.54
CA PHE A 201 16.25 23.32 -1.88
C PHE A 201 17.19 24.00 -0.88
N GLY A 202 17.93 23.21 -0.10
CA GLY A 202 18.98 23.65 0.83
C GLY A 202 18.48 23.85 2.27
N SER A 203 17.51 24.75 2.49
CA SER A 203 16.96 25.00 3.84
C SER A 203 15.83 24.03 4.23
N GLY A 204 15.29 23.32 3.26
CA GLY A 204 14.25 22.31 3.42
C GLY A 204 14.14 21.40 2.20
N THR A 205 13.18 20.49 2.25
CA THR A 205 12.91 19.53 1.18
C THR A 205 11.41 19.47 0.89
N LEU A 206 11.01 19.60 -0.38
CA LEU A 206 9.66 19.31 -0.83
C LEU A 206 9.52 17.83 -1.18
N VAL A 207 8.36 17.24 -0.92
CA VAL A 207 7.99 15.95 -1.54
C VAL A 207 6.80 16.20 -2.44
N LEU A 208 6.95 15.77 -3.69
CA LEU A 208 6.01 16.00 -4.77
C LEU A 208 5.63 14.67 -5.41
N THR A 209 4.40 14.53 -5.86
CA THR A 209 4.10 13.60 -6.98
C THR A 209 4.03 14.41 -8.27
N PHE A 210 4.29 13.77 -9.39
CA PHE A 210 4.22 14.44 -10.69
C PHE A 210 3.70 13.52 -11.79
N ASN A 211 3.18 14.15 -12.84
CA ASN A 211 2.68 13.46 -14.03
C ASN A 211 3.30 14.02 -15.30
N ASN A 212 3.65 13.11 -16.21
CA ASN A 212 4.13 13.44 -17.54
C ASN A 212 3.80 12.30 -18.52
N LYS A 213 3.29 12.67 -19.71
CA LYS A 213 2.80 11.70 -20.71
C LYS A 213 3.91 10.86 -21.34
N GLU A 214 5.11 11.41 -21.50
CA GLU A 214 6.25 10.71 -22.08
C GLU A 214 6.79 9.66 -21.10
N ILE A 215 6.90 10.04 -19.83
CA ILE A 215 7.22 9.12 -18.73
C ILE A 215 6.20 7.98 -18.65
N ASP A 216 4.90 8.28 -18.76
CA ASP A 216 3.87 7.24 -18.78
C ASP A 216 4.01 6.27 -19.97
N GLN A 217 4.52 6.73 -21.11
CA GLN A 217 4.82 5.86 -22.25
C GLN A 217 6.01 4.95 -21.96
N ILE A 218 7.04 5.46 -21.27
CA ILE A 218 8.19 4.67 -20.81
C ILE A 218 7.72 3.56 -19.86
N HIS A 219 6.92 3.90 -18.86
CA HIS A 219 6.34 2.91 -17.94
C HIS A 219 5.55 1.83 -18.69
N LYS A 220 4.69 2.22 -19.64
CA LYS A 220 3.91 1.26 -20.44
C LYS A 220 4.78 0.35 -21.29
N LYS A 221 5.86 0.90 -21.87
CA LYS A 221 6.82 0.12 -22.66
C LYS A 221 7.56 -0.90 -21.79
N ASN A 222 7.89 -0.51 -20.56
CA ASN A 222 8.66 -1.31 -19.63
C ASN A 222 7.79 -2.30 -18.81
N ASP A 223 6.47 -2.08 -18.73
CA ASP A 223 5.49 -2.98 -18.09
C ASP A 223 5.38 -4.32 -18.83
N THR A 224 6.34 -5.20 -18.53
CA THR A 224 6.42 -6.55 -19.07
C THR A 224 6.30 -7.59 -17.97
N HIS A 225 5.91 -8.81 -18.34
CA HIS A 225 5.82 -9.91 -17.40
C HIS A 225 7.16 -10.22 -16.72
N ASN A 226 8.24 -10.25 -17.50
CA ASN A 226 9.57 -10.57 -16.99
C ASN A 226 10.05 -9.52 -15.97
N ARG A 227 9.57 -8.27 -16.08
CA ARG A 227 9.88 -7.20 -15.13
C ARG A 227 9.35 -7.47 -13.72
N VAL A 228 8.26 -8.22 -13.58
CA VAL A 228 7.75 -8.62 -12.25
C VAL A 228 8.81 -9.40 -11.47
N ALA A 229 9.54 -10.29 -12.14
CA ALA A 229 10.60 -11.09 -11.52
C ALA A 229 11.83 -10.26 -11.11
N SER A 230 12.05 -9.09 -11.69
CA SER A 230 13.12 -8.17 -11.27
C SER A 230 12.69 -7.17 -10.20
N VAL A 231 11.43 -6.72 -10.23
CA VAL A 231 10.90 -5.73 -9.27
C VAL A 231 10.73 -6.34 -7.89
N ILE A 232 10.16 -7.54 -7.78
CA ILE A 232 9.84 -8.16 -6.49
C ILE A 232 11.09 -8.31 -5.59
N PRO A 233 12.22 -8.89 -6.04
CA PRO A 233 13.41 -9.03 -5.18
C PRO A 233 13.99 -7.70 -4.74
N GLN A 234 13.95 -6.68 -5.60
CA GLN A 234 14.47 -5.35 -5.28
C GLN A 234 13.58 -4.62 -4.28
N LEU A 235 12.25 -4.71 -4.44
CA LEU A 235 11.29 -4.12 -3.51
C LEU A 235 11.50 -4.64 -2.09
N ILE A 236 11.54 -5.97 -1.91
CA ILE A 236 11.69 -6.58 -0.58
C ILE A 236 13.09 -6.40 0.03
N ALA A 237 14.10 -6.07 -0.79
CA ALA A 237 15.44 -5.76 -0.30
C ALA A 237 15.56 -4.29 0.17
N ASN A 238 14.78 -3.38 -0.44
CA ASN A 238 14.86 -1.94 -0.14
C ASN A 238 13.88 -1.48 0.95
N TYR A 239 12.81 -2.23 1.22
CA TYR A 239 11.79 -1.84 2.19
C TYR A 239 11.51 -2.94 3.21
N ASP A 240 11.32 -2.54 4.47
CA ASP A 240 10.85 -3.40 5.55
C ASP A 240 9.34 -3.66 5.39
N VAL A 241 8.99 -4.65 4.57
CA VAL A 241 7.61 -5.03 4.23
C VAL A 241 7.35 -6.50 4.52
N ASN A 242 6.09 -6.86 4.77
CA ASN A 242 5.68 -8.25 4.66
C ASN A 242 5.74 -8.68 3.18
N HIS A 243 6.61 -9.63 2.83
CA HIS A 243 6.84 -10.00 1.42
C HIS A 243 5.57 -10.54 0.76
N TYR A 244 4.80 -11.38 1.46
CA TYR A 244 3.54 -11.90 0.95
C TYR A 244 2.55 -10.78 0.61
N ALA A 245 2.31 -9.87 1.56
CA ALA A 245 1.37 -8.77 1.36
C ALA A 245 1.82 -7.85 0.21
N ALA A 246 3.10 -7.44 0.19
CA ALA A 246 3.65 -6.58 -0.85
C ALA A 246 3.55 -7.20 -2.25
N ILE A 247 3.92 -8.48 -2.39
CA ILE A 247 3.86 -9.19 -3.66
C ILE A 247 2.41 -9.35 -4.13
N LYS A 248 1.50 -9.71 -3.23
CA LYS A 248 0.08 -9.86 -3.57
C LYS A 248 -0.53 -8.55 -4.06
N HIS A 249 -0.32 -7.44 -3.35
CA HIS A 249 -0.82 -6.13 -3.78
C HIS A 249 -0.20 -5.68 -5.10
N TYR A 250 1.11 -5.88 -5.27
CA TYR A 250 1.80 -5.55 -6.52
C TYR A 250 1.21 -6.34 -7.71
N LEU A 251 1.04 -7.66 -7.58
CA LEU A 251 0.47 -8.48 -8.66
C LEU A 251 -0.97 -8.06 -9.01
N LEU A 252 -1.79 -7.75 -8.00
CA LEU A 252 -3.14 -7.22 -8.20
C LEU A 252 -3.13 -5.87 -8.93
N ALA A 253 -2.24 -4.94 -8.53
CA ALA A 253 -2.07 -3.65 -9.19
C ALA A 253 -1.64 -3.79 -10.66
N LYS A 254 -0.87 -4.85 -10.97
CA LYS A 254 -0.45 -5.22 -12.33
C LYS A 254 -1.52 -5.96 -13.13
N ASN A 255 -2.73 -6.09 -12.60
CA ASN A 255 -3.87 -6.80 -13.19
C ASN A 255 -3.64 -8.31 -13.38
N TYR A 256 -2.83 -8.94 -12.52
CA TYR A 256 -2.84 -10.40 -12.42
C TYR A 256 -4.04 -10.85 -11.61
N GLN A 257 -4.63 -11.97 -12.01
CA GLN A 257 -5.66 -12.66 -11.24
C GLN A 257 -5.00 -13.68 -10.32
N ILE A 258 -5.28 -13.61 -9.02
CA ILE A 258 -4.84 -14.63 -8.08
C ILE A 258 -5.69 -15.88 -8.29
N THR A 259 -5.05 -16.98 -8.72
CA THR A 259 -5.72 -18.25 -9.02
C THR A 259 -5.50 -19.29 -7.93
N PHE A 260 -4.50 -19.11 -7.07
CA PHE A 260 -4.24 -19.94 -5.90
C PHE A 260 -3.55 -19.10 -4.82
N ASP A 261 -3.96 -19.27 -3.57
CA ASP A 261 -3.41 -18.56 -2.42
C ASP A 261 -3.74 -19.34 -1.13
N ASP A 262 -2.74 -19.89 -0.47
CA ASP A 262 -2.88 -20.55 0.84
C ASP A 262 -1.99 -19.90 1.93
N GLY A 263 -1.45 -18.70 1.65
CA GLY A 263 -0.50 -18.00 2.50
C GLY A 263 0.95 -18.49 2.40
N SER A 264 1.19 -19.77 2.12
CA SER A 264 2.53 -20.33 1.88
C SER A 264 2.92 -20.28 0.40
N LYS A 265 1.94 -20.25 -0.49
CA LYS A 265 2.11 -20.18 -1.93
C LYS A 265 1.04 -19.32 -2.57
N LEU A 266 1.48 -18.46 -3.47
CA LEU A 266 0.64 -17.55 -4.27
C LEU A 266 0.89 -17.81 -5.75
N ILE A 267 -0.17 -18.09 -6.51
CA ILE A 267 -0.13 -18.20 -7.97
C ILE A 267 -1.03 -17.13 -8.56
N ALA A 268 -0.46 -16.33 -9.46
CA ALA A 268 -1.16 -15.25 -10.14
C ALA A 268 -0.96 -15.35 -11.66
N THR A 269 -2.02 -15.10 -12.44
CA THR A 269 -2.00 -15.23 -13.91
C THR A 269 -2.42 -13.95 -14.62
N LYS A 270 -1.83 -13.69 -15.78
CA LYS A 270 -2.22 -12.59 -16.69
C LYS A 270 -2.15 -13.09 -18.12
N GLY A 271 -3.30 -13.43 -18.70
CA GLY A 271 -3.36 -14.15 -19.97
C GLY A 271 -2.74 -15.55 -19.85
N ASN A 272 -1.77 -15.86 -20.70
CA ASN A 272 -1.04 -17.13 -20.67
C ASN A 272 0.20 -17.13 -19.76
N LYS A 273 0.45 -16.03 -19.04
CA LYS A 273 1.62 -15.86 -18.19
C LYS A 273 1.28 -16.09 -16.72
N GLN A 274 2.23 -16.61 -15.95
CA GLN A 274 2.02 -17.00 -14.56
C GLN A 274 3.19 -16.56 -13.69
N ILE A 275 2.89 -16.02 -12.52
CA ILE A 275 3.84 -15.82 -11.42
C ILE A 275 3.51 -16.81 -10.32
N THR A 276 4.52 -17.44 -9.73
CA THR A 276 4.41 -18.30 -8.55
C THR A 276 5.40 -17.82 -7.51
N ALA A 277 4.88 -17.43 -6.35
CA ALA A 277 5.67 -17.05 -5.18
C ALA A 277 5.43 -18.05 -4.05
N GLU A 278 6.50 -18.47 -3.38
CA GLU A 278 6.49 -19.38 -2.24
C GLU A 278 7.11 -18.67 -1.04
N PHE A 279 6.53 -18.88 0.14
CA PHE A 279 6.84 -18.17 1.37
C PHE A 279 7.15 -19.14 2.52
N ASP A 280 8.00 -18.71 3.44
CA ASP A 280 8.17 -19.40 4.71
C ASP A 280 7.06 -19.04 5.71
N ASN A 281 7.13 -19.64 6.90
CA ASN A 281 6.18 -19.40 7.99
C ASN A 281 6.18 -17.96 8.54
N LEU A 282 7.19 -17.15 8.20
CA LEU A 282 7.26 -15.73 8.54
C LEU A 282 6.82 -14.84 7.36
N SER A 283 6.16 -15.42 6.35
CA SER A 283 5.71 -14.73 5.14
C SER A 283 6.84 -14.15 4.28
N ARG A 284 8.08 -14.66 4.43
CA ARG A 284 9.23 -14.22 3.64
C ARG A 284 9.32 -15.04 2.37
N LEU A 285 9.51 -14.38 1.24
CA LEU A 285 9.73 -15.00 -0.06
C LEU A 285 10.94 -15.97 -0.03
N ILE A 286 10.70 -17.24 -0.38
CA ILE A 286 11.73 -18.29 -0.52
C ILE A 286 11.83 -18.84 -1.94
N GLY A 287 10.83 -18.59 -2.79
CA GLY A 287 10.84 -19.00 -4.18
C GLY A 287 10.00 -18.07 -5.05
N LEU A 288 10.52 -17.69 -6.21
CA LEU A 288 9.81 -16.90 -7.21
C LEU A 288 10.05 -17.50 -8.60
N LYS A 289 8.98 -17.75 -9.34
CA LYS A 289 8.99 -18.27 -10.72
C LYS A 289 8.03 -17.48 -11.59
N GLY A 290 8.44 -17.17 -12.81
CA GLY A 290 7.67 -16.40 -13.80
C GLY A 290 8.45 -16.21 -15.07
#